data_AF-A0A0D5A0G6-F1
#
_entry.id   AF-A0A0D5A0G6-F1
#
_cell.length_a   1.000
_cell.length_b   1.000
_cell.length_c   1.000
_cell.angle_alpha   90.00
_cell.angle_beta   90.00
_cell.angle_gamma   90.00
#
_symmetry.space_group_name_H-M   'P 1'
#
loop_
_entity.id
_entity.type
_entity.pdbx_description
1 polymer ?
#
loop_
_entity_poly.entity_id
_entity_poly.type
_entity_poly.pdbx_seq_one_letter_code
_entity_poly.pdbx_strand_id
1 'polypeptide(L)'
;MLDHRSSLYHRHRFPPEIIAEAVWLYFRFPLSFRMVEDMLAYRGIIVTHKTVREWAEKFGRDYANTIRRRTPRLGDKWHLDEAVVTINGEQHILWRAVDQDGFVLEVLVQKRRDSKAARRFIRKLLSGQGAVPRVMVTDKLGSYGAANREIGLTGCDHRQHKGLNNRAENSHQPIRRQERCMKRFKSARHLQRFASIHDSIYNLHHFPRDPFTSAIHRELRQTANTIWHDIAGL
;
A
#
# COMPACT_ATOMS: atom_id res chain seq x y z
N MET A 1 -34.15 0.81 -0.92
CA MET A 1 -32.71 1.00 -1.22
C MET A 1 -32.07 1.57 0.04
N LEU A 2 -31.55 0.71 0.92
CA LEU A 2 -30.99 1.14 2.21
C LEU A 2 -29.72 1.96 1.95
N ASP A 3 -29.72 3.19 2.43
CA ASP A 3 -28.66 4.17 2.25
C ASP A 3 -27.35 3.67 2.90
N HIS A 4 -26.46 3.08 2.09
CA HIS A 4 -25.17 2.59 2.57
C HIS A 4 -24.29 3.72 3.16
N ARG A 5 -24.63 4.99 2.82
CA ARG A 5 -24.01 6.22 3.34
C ARG A 5 -24.20 6.39 4.85
N SER A 6 -25.34 5.94 5.39
CA SER A 6 -25.74 6.11 6.80
C SER A 6 -25.01 5.17 7.78
N SER A 7 -24.43 4.07 7.31
CA SER A 7 -23.88 3.01 8.17
C SER A 7 -22.43 3.23 8.60
N LEU A 8 -21.53 3.65 7.69
CA LEU A 8 -20.08 3.58 7.94
C LEU A 8 -19.64 4.49 9.10
N TYR A 9 -20.14 5.73 9.13
CA TYR A 9 -19.80 6.72 10.15
C TYR A 9 -20.87 6.85 11.24
N HIS A 10 -21.80 5.89 11.32
CA HIS A 10 -22.85 5.92 12.33
C HIS A 10 -22.26 6.09 13.73
N ARG A 11 -22.81 7.02 14.52
CA ARG A 11 -22.39 7.39 15.89
C ARG A 11 -21.00 8.03 16.01
N HIS A 12 -20.43 8.58 14.93
CA HIS A 12 -19.26 9.43 15.03
C HIS A 12 -19.63 10.90 15.24
N ARG A 13 -18.95 11.55 16.19
CA ARG A 13 -19.14 12.97 16.50
C ARG A 13 -18.68 13.90 15.37
N PHE A 14 -17.65 13.48 14.62
CA PHE A 14 -17.05 14.29 13.56
C PHE A 14 -17.66 13.93 12.20
N PRO A 15 -17.86 14.92 11.31
CA PRO A 15 -18.31 14.69 9.95
C PRO A 15 -17.41 13.68 9.20
N PRO A 16 -18.01 12.84 8.32
CA PRO A 16 -17.28 11.90 7.47
C PRO A 16 -16.09 12.51 6.74
N GLU A 17 -16.20 13.75 6.27
CA GLU A 17 -15.17 14.48 5.51
C GLU A 17 -13.89 14.65 6.35
N ILE A 18 -14.04 15.02 7.63
CA ILE A 18 -12.92 15.20 8.56
C ILE A 18 -12.23 13.87 8.85
N ILE A 19 -13.04 12.83 9.07
CA ILE A 19 -12.54 11.49 9.37
C ILE A 19 -11.78 10.93 8.16
N ALA A 20 -12.39 11.01 6.97
CA ALA A 20 -11.78 10.58 5.73
C ALA A 20 -10.48 11.34 5.45
N GLU A 21 -10.48 12.68 5.59
CA GLU A 21 -9.27 13.47 5.41
C GLU A 21 -8.15 13.08 6.39
N ALA A 22 -8.47 12.88 7.67
CA ALA A 22 -7.48 12.46 8.66
C ALA A 22 -6.85 11.10 8.31
N VAL A 23 -7.66 10.14 7.87
CA VAL A 23 -7.23 8.81 7.44
C VAL A 23 -6.38 8.92 6.17
N TRP A 24 -6.81 9.73 5.20
CA TRP A 24 -6.09 10.01 3.97
C TRP A 24 -4.72 10.60 4.26
N LEU A 25 -4.64 11.67 5.06
CA LEU A 25 -3.40 12.34 5.44
C LEU A 25 -2.41 11.35 6.05
N TYR A 26 -2.88 10.54 7.00
CA TYR A 26 -2.03 9.58 7.70
C TYR A 26 -1.44 8.50 6.78
N PHE A 27 -2.22 7.96 5.84
CA PHE A 27 -1.75 6.88 4.96
C PHE A 27 -1.10 7.39 3.67
N ARG A 28 -1.38 8.62 3.23
CA ARG A 28 -0.84 9.19 1.99
C ARG A 28 0.51 9.87 2.16
N PHE A 29 0.76 10.44 3.33
CA PHE A 29 1.96 11.23 3.61
C PHE A 29 2.75 10.64 4.78
N PRO A 30 4.07 10.91 4.87
CA PRO A 30 4.92 10.45 5.95
C PRO A 30 4.61 11.16 7.30
N LEU A 31 3.37 11.06 7.78
CA LEU A 31 2.86 11.77 8.95
C LEU A 31 2.69 10.82 10.13
N SER A 32 2.98 11.32 11.32
CA SER A 32 2.56 10.68 12.58
C SER A 32 1.14 11.12 12.95
N PHE A 33 0.46 10.38 13.82
CA PHE A 33 -0.87 10.77 14.30
C PHE A 33 -0.90 12.15 14.98
N ARG A 34 0.19 12.55 15.63
CA ARG A 34 0.32 13.89 16.24
C ARG A 34 0.41 14.99 15.19
N MET A 35 1.14 14.74 14.09
CA MET A 35 1.20 15.71 12.99
C MET A 35 -0.16 15.89 12.32
N VAL A 36 -0.94 14.81 12.18
CA VAL A 36 -2.33 14.92 11.66
C VAL A 36 -3.22 15.69 12.64
N GLU A 37 -3.09 15.44 13.95
CA GLU A 37 -3.74 16.24 15.01
C GLU A 37 -3.40 17.73 14.87
N ASP A 38 -2.12 18.08 14.72
CA ASP A 38 -1.68 19.48 14.55
C ASP A 38 -2.25 20.12 13.27
N MET A 39 -2.28 19.38 12.15
CA MET A 39 -2.84 19.85 10.89
C MET A 39 -4.34 20.10 10.95
N LEU A 40 -5.08 19.27 11.71
CA LEU A 40 -6.50 19.46 11.95
C LEU A 40 -6.75 20.64 12.91
N ALA A 41 -5.93 20.77 13.95
CA ALA A 41 -6.00 21.90 14.89
C ALA A 41 -5.77 23.25 14.19
N TYR A 42 -4.83 23.31 13.24
CA TYR A 42 -4.62 24.50 12.40
C TYR A 42 -5.88 24.95 11.64
N ARG A 43 -6.77 24.00 11.31
CA ARG A 43 -8.07 24.27 10.65
C ARG A 43 -9.23 24.48 11.64
N GLY A 44 -8.95 24.58 12.94
CA GLY A 44 -9.97 24.73 13.99
C GLY A 44 -10.65 23.42 14.39
N ILE A 45 -10.15 22.26 13.95
CA ILE A 45 -10.72 20.94 14.25
C ILE A 45 -9.95 20.33 15.42
N ILE A 46 -10.54 20.36 16.61
CA ILE A 46 -9.90 19.89 17.84
C ILE A 46 -10.17 18.39 18.05
N VAL A 47 -9.15 17.58 17.83
CA VAL A 47 -9.13 16.11 18.04
C VAL A 47 -7.86 15.71 18.75
N THR A 48 -7.80 14.50 19.30
CA THR A 48 -6.54 13.95 19.82
C THR A 48 -5.88 13.02 18.81
N HIS A 49 -4.56 12.84 18.84
CA HIS A 49 -3.90 11.79 18.03
C HIS A 49 -4.44 10.38 18.29
N LYS A 50 -5.01 10.10 19.48
CA LYS A 50 -5.67 8.83 19.77
C LYS A 50 -6.93 8.67 18.92
N THR A 51 -7.72 9.74 18.79
CA THR A 51 -8.89 9.78 17.90
C THR A 51 -8.49 9.55 16.44
N VAL A 52 -7.44 10.22 15.95
CA VAL A 52 -6.91 9.99 14.59
C VAL A 52 -6.48 8.53 14.40
N ARG A 53 -5.81 7.95 15.40
CA ARG A 53 -5.41 6.54 15.39
C ARG A 53 -6.61 5.61 15.30
N GLU A 54 -7.65 5.83 16.12
CA GLU A 54 -8.87 5.04 16.10
C GLU A 54 -9.58 5.10 14.75
N TRP A 55 -9.62 6.28 14.12
CA TRP A 55 -10.15 6.43 12.76
C TRP A 55 -9.31 5.69 11.73
N ALA A 56 -7.99 5.85 11.74
CA ALA A 56 -7.09 5.12 10.83
C ALA A 56 -7.22 3.60 10.98
N GLU A 57 -7.39 3.12 12.21
CA GLU A 57 -7.59 1.70 12.51
C GLU A 57 -8.97 1.20 12.06
N LYS A 58 -10.04 1.95 12.33
CA LYS A 58 -11.41 1.58 12.01
C LYS A 58 -11.67 1.65 10.50
N PHE A 59 -11.44 2.80 9.88
CA PHE A 59 -11.86 3.08 8.50
C PHE A 59 -10.83 2.70 7.45
N GLY A 60 -9.53 2.76 7.78
CA GLY A 60 -8.47 2.53 6.81
C GLY A 60 -8.55 1.17 6.12
N ARG A 61 -9.01 0.13 6.83
CA ARG A 61 -9.20 -1.21 6.25
C ARG A 61 -10.33 -1.24 5.22
N ASP A 62 -11.45 -0.59 5.53
CA ASP A 62 -12.63 -0.56 4.67
C ASP A 62 -12.37 0.24 3.40
N TYR A 63 -11.74 1.42 3.51
CA TYR A 63 -11.31 2.20 2.35
C TYR A 63 -10.35 1.40 1.48
N ALA A 64 -9.32 0.79 2.06
CA ALA A 64 -8.37 -0.02 1.30
C ALA A 64 -9.02 -1.24 0.63
N ASN A 65 -10.01 -1.87 1.27
CA ASN A 65 -10.77 -2.97 0.67
C ASN A 65 -11.63 -2.49 -0.50
N THR A 66 -12.30 -1.36 -0.36
CA THR A 66 -13.11 -0.77 -1.44
C THR A 66 -12.24 -0.33 -2.61
N ILE A 67 -11.08 0.29 -2.35
CA ILE A 67 -10.08 0.59 -3.38
C ILE A 67 -9.71 -0.71 -4.13
N ARG A 68 -9.25 -1.74 -3.42
CA ARG A 68 -8.85 -3.01 -4.04
C ARG A 68 -9.94 -3.66 -4.90
N ARG A 69 -11.21 -3.59 -4.47
CA ARG A 69 -12.34 -4.14 -5.24
C ARG A 69 -12.64 -3.34 -6.50
N ARG A 70 -12.39 -2.03 -6.49
CA ARG A 70 -12.65 -1.13 -7.62
C ARG A 70 -11.45 -0.98 -8.55
N THR A 71 -10.25 -1.30 -8.06
CA THR A 71 -9.03 -1.28 -8.88
C THR A 71 -9.12 -2.36 -9.94
N PRO A 72 -9.07 -2.00 -11.24
CA PRO A 72 -9.01 -2.99 -12.30
C PRO A 72 -7.69 -3.75 -12.22
N ARG A 73 -7.57 -4.82 -13.01
CA ARG A 73 -6.33 -5.59 -13.08
C ARG A 73 -5.16 -4.67 -13.45
N LEU A 74 -4.12 -4.70 -12.63
CA LEU A 74 -2.89 -3.95 -12.83
C LEU A 74 -1.97 -4.67 -13.83
N GLY A 75 -0.82 -4.08 -14.11
CA GLY A 75 0.09 -4.54 -15.16
C GLY A 75 0.54 -6.00 -15.08
N ASP A 76 0.92 -6.56 -16.23
CA ASP A 76 1.31 -7.97 -16.40
C ASP A 76 2.82 -8.22 -16.25
N LYS A 77 3.62 -7.17 -16.07
CA LYS A 77 5.05 -7.25 -15.81
C LYS A 77 5.30 -6.85 -14.35
N TRP A 78 5.68 -7.83 -13.55
CA TRP A 78 5.86 -7.66 -12.12
C TRP A 78 7.33 -7.50 -11.77
N HIS A 79 7.62 -6.60 -10.83
CA HIS A 79 8.93 -6.42 -10.21
C HIS A 79 8.79 -6.75 -8.73
N LEU A 80 9.57 -7.71 -8.24
CA LEU A 80 9.51 -8.21 -6.87
C LEU A 80 10.84 -7.96 -6.18
N ASP A 81 10.78 -7.45 -4.96
CA ASP A 81 11.95 -7.20 -4.14
C ASP A 81 11.63 -7.39 -2.65
N GLU A 82 12.68 -7.46 -1.85
CA GLU A 82 12.57 -7.55 -0.41
C GLU A 82 13.46 -6.55 0.33
N ALA A 83 12.91 -5.95 1.37
CA ALA A 83 13.62 -5.02 2.23
C ALA A 83 13.69 -5.56 3.66
N VAL A 84 14.87 -5.43 4.28
CA VAL A 84 15.02 -5.66 5.72
C VAL A 84 14.39 -4.50 6.48
N VAL A 85 13.57 -4.84 7.47
CA VAL A 85 12.94 -3.92 8.43
C VAL A 85 13.26 -4.39 9.84
N THR A 86 13.61 -3.46 10.75
CA THR A 86 13.95 -3.81 12.14
C THR A 86 12.79 -3.46 13.06
N ILE A 87 12.26 -4.47 13.76
CA ILE A 87 11.12 -4.33 14.66
C ILE A 87 11.55 -4.83 16.04
N ASN A 88 11.57 -3.93 17.04
CA ASN A 88 12.01 -4.22 18.41
C ASN A 88 13.37 -4.96 18.49
N GLY A 89 14.33 -4.58 17.63
CA GLY A 89 15.65 -5.20 17.58
C GLY A 89 15.74 -6.47 16.72
N GLU A 90 14.61 -7.04 16.29
CA GLU A 90 14.59 -8.22 15.40
C GLU A 90 14.45 -7.82 13.92
N GLN A 91 15.25 -8.46 13.07
CA GLN A 91 15.13 -8.31 11.62
C GLN A 91 13.91 -9.06 11.08
N HIS A 92 13.16 -8.38 10.22
CA HIS A 92 12.04 -8.89 9.46
C HIS A 92 12.24 -8.54 7.98
N ILE A 93 11.53 -9.26 7.10
CA ILE A 93 11.60 -9.10 5.66
C ILE A 93 10.25 -8.61 5.14
N LEU A 94 10.27 -7.45 4.48
CA LEU A 94 9.14 -6.88 3.77
C LEU A 94 9.26 -7.24 2.29
N TRP A 95 8.53 -8.25 1.86
CA TRP A 95 8.39 -8.66 0.47
C TRP A 95 7.38 -7.75 -0.23
N ARG A 96 7.73 -7.23 -1.40
CA ARG A 96 6.90 -6.27 -2.13
C ARG A 96 6.92 -6.55 -3.63
N ALA A 97 5.78 -6.32 -4.27
CA ALA A 97 5.58 -6.48 -5.70
C ALA A 97 4.94 -5.22 -6.27
N VAL A 98 5.46 -4.77 -7.41
CA VAL A 98 4.91 -3.65 -8.17
C VAL A 98 4.82 -4.03 -9.65
N ASP A 99 3.93 -3.38 -10.40
CA ASP A 99 3.85 -3.57 -11.86
C ASP A 99 4.83 -2.69 -12.65
N GLN A 100 4.69 -2.67 -13.97
CA GLN A 100 5.53 -1.85 -14.85
C GLN A 100 5.26 -0.34 -14.76
N ASP A 101 4.25 0.11 -14.02
CA ASP A 101 3.93 1.52 -13.85
C ASP A 101 4.21 1.98 -12.40
N GLY A 102 4.60 1.02 -11.55
CA GLY A 102 4.99 1.23 -10.16
C GLY A 102 3.84 1.13 -9.18
N PHE A 103 2.65 0.69 -9.63
CA PHE A 103 1.55 0.39 -8.73
C PHE A 103 1.88 -0.84 -7.89
N VAL A 104 1.59 -0.75 -6.60
CA VAL A 104 1.84 -1.83 -5.66
C VAL A 104 0.80 -2.93 -5.83
N LEU A 105 1.26 -4.13 -6.12
CA LEU A 105 0.42 -5.30 -6.35
C LEU A 105 0.16 -6.07 -5.06
N GLU A 106 1.21 -6.28 -4.26
CA GLU A 106 1.11 -7.02 -3.00
C GLU A 106 2.30 -6.75 -2.07
N VAL A 107 2.06 -6.93 -0.77
CA VAL A 107 3.04 -6.82 0.31
C VAL A 107 2.89 -7.94 1.34
N LEU A 108 4.00 -8.50 1.79
CA LEU A 108 4.04 -9.53 2.82
C LEU A 108 5.20 -9.31 3.79
N VAL A 109 4.92 -9.33 5.09
CA VAL A 109 5.92 -9.30 6.15
C VAL A 109 6.18 -10.71 6.66
N GLN A 110 7.45 -11.13 6.67
CA GLN A 110 7.89 -12.42 7.17
C GLN A 110 9.11 -12.27 8.09
N LYS A 111 9.31 -13.21 9.02
CA LYS A 111 10.51 -13.22 9.89
C LYS A 111 11.78 -13.67 9.15
N ARG A 112 11.64 -14.45 8.07
CA ARG A 112 12.78 -15.07 7.36
C ARG A 112 12.80 -14.70 5.87
N ARG A 113 14.00 -14.60 5.32
CA ARG A 113 14.29 -14.45 3.88
C ARG A 113 14.57 -15.83 3.29
N ASP A 114 13.51 -16.60 3.04
CA ASP A 114 13.62 -17.99 2.56
C ASP A 114 12.62 -18.33 1.45
N SER A 115 12.79 -19.50 0.83
CA SER A 115 11.94 -19.98 -0.27
C SER A 115 10.49 -20.19 0.17
N LYS A 116 10.24 -20.53 1.45
CA LYS A 116 8.87 -20.69 1.98
C LYS A 116 8.15 -19.35 2.04
N ALA A 117 8.82 -18.29 2.48
CA ALA A 117 8.33 -16.93 2.47
C ALA A 117 8.11 -16.41 1.04
N ALA A 118 9.06 -16.63 0.13
CA ALA A 118 8.91 -16.28 -1.29
C ALA A 118 7.70 -16.99 -1.93
N ARG A 119 7.54 -18.30 -1.70
CA ARG A 119 6.38 -19.09 -2.18
C ARG A 119 5.06 -18.56 -1.64
N ARG A 120 5.00 -18.22 -0.34
CA ARG A 120 3.82 -17.61 0.27
C ARG A 120 3.50 -16.27 -0.38
N PHE A 121 4.51 -15.45 -0.63
CA PHE A 121 4.37 -14.15 -1.26
C PHE A 121 3.84 -14.26 -2.69
N ILE A 122 4.45 -15.10 -3.52
CA ILE A 122 4.04 -15.31 -4.93
C ILE A 122 2.61 -15.84 -5.00
N ARG A 123 2.21 -16.79 -4.14
CA ARG A 123 0.83 -17.29 -4.09
C ARG A 123 -0.18 -16.21 -3.74
N LYS A 124 0.15 -15.39 -2.74
CA LYS A 124 -0.70 -14.28 -2.32
C LYS A 124 -0.87 -13.30 -3.49
N LEU A 125 0.23 -12.98 -4.17
CA LEU A 125 0.24 -12.09 -5.33
C LEU A 125 -0.59 -12.66 -6.50
N LEU A 126 -0.40 -13.92 -6.88
CA LEU A 126 -1.20 -14.59 -7.91
C LEU A 126 -2.69 -14.62 -7.58
N SER A 127 -3.03 -14.94 -6.32
CA SER A 127 -4.42 -14.95 -5.85
C SER A 127 -5.04 -13.55 -5.87
N GLY A 128 -4.28 -12.52 -5.51
CA GLY A 128 -4.75 -11.14 -5.48
C GLY A 128 -4.94 -10.54 -6.87
N GLN A 129 -4.07 -10.90 -7.83
CA GLN A 129 -4.15 -10.40 -9.21
C GLN A 129 -5.03 -11.27 -10.11
N GLY A 130 -5.37 -12.49 -9.68
CA GLY A 130 -6.25 -13.41 -10.42
C GLY A 130 -5.65 -13.96 -11.71
N ALA A 131 -4.35 -13.77 -11.95
CA ALA A 131 -3.68 -14.19 -13.17
C ALA A 131 -2.16 -14.31 -13.03
N VAL A 132 -1.56 -15.05 -13.95
CA VAL A 132 -0.09 -15.19 -14.08
C VAL A 132 0.47 -13.97 -14.82
N PRO A 133 1.59 -13.39 -14.37
CA PRO A 133 2.26 -12.31 -15.11
C PRO A 133 2.97 -12.86 -16.33
N ARG A 134 3.04 -12.04 -17.39
CA ARG A 134 3.86 -12.34 -18.56
C ARG A 134 5.35 -12.33 -18.20
N VAL A 135 5.78 -11.38 -17.36
CA VAL A 135 7.18 -11.24 -16.93
C VAL A 135 7.24 -11.04 -15.42
N MET A 136 8.16 -11.74 -14.75
CA MET A 136 8.51 -11.51 -13.35
C MET A 136 9.98 -11.13 -13.28
N VAL A 137 10.28 -9.95 -12.75
CA VAL A 137 11.63 -9.45 -12.53
C VAL A 137 11.94 -9.53 -11.04
N THR A 138 13.06 -10.14 -10.70
CA THR A 138 13.58 -10.20 -9.32
C THR A 138 15.05 -9.81 -9.30
N ASP A 139 15.60 -9.51 -8.12
CA ASP A 139 17.04 -9.59 -7.93
C ASP A 139 17.51 -11.08 -7.98
N LYS A 140 18.80 -11.32 -7.76
CA LYS A 140 19.46 -12.63 -7.81
C LYS A 140 19.20 -13.50 -6.57
N LEU A 141 18.19 -13.20 -5.76
CA LEU A 141 17.82 -14.06 -4.63
C LEU A 141 17.28 -15.41 -5.14
N GLY A 142 17.99 -16.50 -4.85
CA GLY A 142 17.62 -17.86 -5.29
C GLY A 142 16.25 -18.35 -4.79
N SER A 143 15.73 -17.77 -3.69
CA SER A 143 14.42 -18.13 -3.12
C SER A 143 13.26 -17.94 -4.09
N TYR A 144 13.31 -16.95 -4.98
CA TYR A 144 12.28 -16.74 -6.00
C TYR A 144 12.27 -17.86 -7.04
N GLY A 145 13.43 -18.24 -7.57
CA GLY A 145 13.54 -19.34 -8.54
C GLY A 145 13.12 -20.68 -7.94
N ALA A 146 13.48 -20.94 -6.67
CA ALA A 146 13.01 -22.12 -5.95
C ALA A 146 11.48 -22.12 -5.79
N ALA A 147 10.89 -20.99 -5.38
CA ALA A 147 9.45 -20.85 -5.22
C ALA A 147 8.69 -20.99 -6.55
N ASN A 148 9.20 -20.41 -7.65
CA ASN A 148 8.59 -20.51 -8.97
C ASN A 148 8.53 -21.96 -9.47
N ARG A 149 9.60 -22.74 -9.29
CA ARG A 149 9.63 -24.18 -9.60
C ARG A 149 8.62 -24.97 -8.77
N GLU A 150 8.54 -24.70 -7.47
CA GLU A 150 7.63 -25.41 -6.56
C GLU A 150 6.14 -25.04 -6.79
N ILE A 151 5.87 -23.86 -7.35
CA ILE A 151 4.52 -23.43 -7.76
C ILE A 151 4.16 -23.99 -9.15
N GLY A 152 5.14 -24.35 -9.97
CA GLY A 152 4.92 -24.75 -11.36
C GLY A 152 4.60 -23.56 -12.28
N LEU A 153 5.25 -22.41 -12.05
CA LEU A 153 4.99 -21.17 -12.79
C LEU A 153 5.63 -21.22 -14.19
N THR A 154 5.00 -21.90 -15.15
CA THR A 154 5.53 -22.15 -16.50
C THR A 154 5.17 -21.08 -17.54
N GLY A 155 4.13 -20.27 -17.29
CA GLY A 155 3.66 -19.20 -18.19
C GLY A 155 4.29 -17.83 -17.94
N CYS A 156 5.35 -17.75 -17.13
CA CYS A 156 5.98 -16.51 -16.72
C CYS A 156 7.46 -16.49 -17.12
N ASP A 157 7.88 -15.46 -17.85
CA ASP A 157 9.30 -15.18 -18.10
C ASP A 157 9.94 -14.59 -16.84
N HIS A 158 10.62 -15.44 -16.06
CA HIS A 158 11.33 -15.04 -14.84
C HIS A 158 12.74 -14.54 -15.16
N ARG A 159 12.96 -13.23 -14.99
CA ARG A 159 14.23 -12.55 -15.23
C ARG A 159 14.90 -12.15 -13.92
N GLN A 160 16.12 -12.62 -13.70
CA GLN A 160 16.94 -12.22 -12.55
C GLN A 160 17.93 -11.14 -12.98
N HIS A 161 17.62 -9.87 -12.71
CA HIS A 161 18.47 -8.76 -13.16
C HIS A 161 18.41 -7.55 -12.23
N LYS A 162 19.54 -7.23 -11.58
CA LYS A 162 19.69 -6.11 -10.63
C LYS A 162 19.15 -4.79 -11.17
N GLY A 163 19.63 -4.33 -12.33
CA GLY A 163 19.22 -3.04 -12.89
C GLY A 163 17.76 -2.96 -13.35
N LEU A 164 17.10 -4.09 -13.62
CA LEU A 164 15.69 -4.10 -14.02
C LEU A 164 14.77 -4.08 -12.81
N ASN A 165 15.29 -4.31 -11.60
CA ASN A 165 14.50 -4.37 -10.37
C ASN A 165 14.44 -3.04 -9.58
N ASN A 166 15.10 -1.98 -10.08
CA ASN A 166 15.11 -0.65 -9.45
C ASN A 166 13.69 -0.14 -9.12
N ARG A 167 12.68 -0.54 -9.89
CA ARG A 167 11.29 -0.15 -9.64
C ARG A 167 10.74 -0.74 -8.33
N ALA A 168 10.99 -2.03 -8.08
CA ALA A 168 10.60 -2.65 -6.82
C ALA A 168 11.43 -2.08 -5.65
N GLU A 169 12.73 -1.87 -5.82
CA GLU A 169 13.58 -1.25 -4.80
C GLU A 169 13.07 0.14 -4.39
N ASN A 170 12.79 1.00 -5.39
CA ASN A 170 12.26 2.34 -5.18
C ASN A 170 10.88 2.33 -4.51
N SER A 171 10.08 1.29 -4.74
CA SER A 171 8.76 1.15 -4.13
C SER A 171 8.80 0.99 -2.61
N HIS A 172 9.96 0.66 -2.01
CA HIS A 172 10.14 0.62 -0.56
C HIS A 172 10.31 2.02 0.06
N GLN A 173 10.67 3.05 -0.73
CA GLN A 173 11.00 4.39 -0.21
C GLN A 173 9.85 5.06 0.55
N PRO A 174 8.58 5.02 0.10
CA PRO A 174 7.45 5.57 0.86
C PRO A 174 7.32 4.95 2.26
N ILE A 175 7.41 3.62 2.36
CA ILE A 175 7.34 2.89 3.64
C ILE A 175 8.54 3.24 4.52
N ARG A 176 9.75 3.33 3.96
CA ARG A 176 10.96 3.73 4.72
C ARG A 176 10.83 5.15 5.27
N ARG A 177 10.26 6.09 4.52
CA ARG A 177 10.00 7.46 5.00
C ARG A 177 9.00 7.45 6.14
N GLN A 178 7.90 6.70 6.00
CA GLN A 178 6.91 6.51 7.06
C GLN A 178 7.54 5.93 8.33
N GLU A 179 8.33 4.86 8.19
CA GLU A 179 8.97 4.18 9.32
C GLU A 179 9.82 5.13 10.16
N ARG A 180 10.57 6.02 9.50
CA ARG A 180 11.38 7.05 10.17
C ARG A 180 10.51 8.03 10.95
N CYS A 181 9.45 8.56 10.34
CA CYS A 181 8.53 9.49 11.00
C CYS A 181 7.81 8.86 12.20
N MET A 182 7.45 7.58 12.10
CA MET A 182 6.77 6.85 13.18
C MET A 182 7.70 6.34 14.29
N LYS A 183 9.02 6.55 14.18
CA LYS A 183 10.02 5.95 15.08
C LYS A 183 9.89 4.40 15.13
N ARG A 184 9.82 3.79 13.94
CA ARG A 184 9.71 2.34 13.67
C ARG A 184 8.37 1.70 14.05
N PHE A 185 8.07 0.61 13.36
CA PHE A 185 6.90 -0.23 13.65
C PHE A 185 7.10 -1.01 14.95
N LYS A 186 5.99 -1.28 15.66
CA LYS A 186 5.99 -1.94 16.98
C LYS A 186 5.86 -3.46 16.90
N SER A 187 5.38 -4.01 15.78
CA SER A 187 5.25 -5.45 15.55
C SER A 187 5.13 -5.76 14.05
N ALA A 188 5.44 -6.99 13.66
CA ALA A 188 5.26 -7.46 12.28
C ALA A 188 3.79 -7.36 11.82
N ARG A 189 2.84 -7.66 12.72
CA ARG A 189 1.40 -7.51 12.47
C ARG A 189 1.02 -6.05 12.21
N HIS A 190 1.60 -5.12 12.97
CA HIS A 190 1.37 -3.69 12.75
C HIS A 190 1.91 -3.26 11.39
N LEU A 191 3.15 -3.61 11.04
CA LEU A 191 3.72 -3.31 9.72
C LEU A 191 2.87 -3.89 8.58
N GLN A 192 2.46 -5.16 8.68
CA GLN A 192 1.62 -5.80 7.67
C GLN A 192 0.28 -5.08 7.52
N ARG A 193 -0.39 -4.74 8.64
CA ARG A 193 -1.67 -4.03 8.63
C ARG A 193 -1.50 -2.67 7.98
N PHE A 194 -0.45 -1.93 8.35
CA PHE A 194 -0.14 -0.61 7.82
C PHE A 194 0.13 -0.67 6.32
N ALA A 195 1.09 -1.48 5.87
CA ALA A 195 1.49 -1.57 4.48
C ALA A 195 0.30 -1.94 3.58
N SER A 196 -0.52 -2.92 3.98
CA SER A 196 -1.71 -3.31 3.22
C SER A 196 -2.79 -2.22 3.12
N ILE A 197 -2.80 -1.20 3.99
CA ILE A 197 -3.74 -0.06 3.88
C ILE A 197 -3.07 1.07 3.09
N HIS A 198 -1.87 1.44 3.53
CA HIS A 198 -1.02 2.43 2.89
C HIS A 198 -0.92 2.19 1.39
N ASP A 199 -0.62 0.97 0.95
CA ASP A 199 -0.37 0.68 -0.47
C ASP A 199 -1.60 0.89 -1.35
N SER A 200 -2.80 0.58 -0.86
CA SER A 200 -4.04 0.83 -1.61
C SER A 200 -4.35 2.33 -1.72
N ILE A 201 -4.19 3.07 -0.62
CA ILE A 201 -4.39 4.53 -0.62
C ILE A 201 -3.30 5.23 -1.45
N TYR A 202 -2.06 4.76 -1.35
CA TYR A 202 -0.93 5.27 -2.11
C TYR A 202 -1.14 5.07 -3.61
N ASN A 203 -1.56 3.87 -4.04
CA ASN A 203 -1.84 3.57 -5.44
C ASN A 203 -2.89 4.51 -6.05
N LEU A 204 -3.96 4.85 -5.30
CA LEU A 204 -5.00 5.76 -5.80
C LEU A 204 -4.45 7.14 -6.22
N HIS A 205 -3.37 7.57 -5.59
CA HIS A 205 -2.72 8.86 -5.85
C HIS A 205 -1.30 8.71 -6.40
N HIS A 206 -0.98 7.54 -6.95
CA HIS A 206 0.27 7.28 -7.65
C HIS A 206 0.06 7.57 -9.13
N PHE A 207 0.84 8.52 -9.66
CA PHE A 207 0.85 8.86 -11.07
C PHE A 207 2.25 8.49 -11.61
N PRO A 208 2.34 7.63 -12.63
CA PRO A 208 3.61 7.30 -13.27
C PRO A 208 4.38 8.56 -13.67
N ARG A 209 5.71 8.49 -13.65
CA ARG A 209 6.59 9.59 -14.07
C ARG A 209 6.68 9.64 -15.60
N ASP A 210 5.55 9.86 -16.25
CA ASP A 210 5.51 10.22 -17.66
C ASP A 210 5.54 11.75 -17.77
N PRO A 211 5.96 12.33 -18.92
CA PRO A 211 5.94 13.76 -19.14
C PRO A 211 4.48 14.26 -19.31
N PHE A 212 3.72 14.25 -18.22
CA PHE A 212 2.39 14.83 -18.18
C PHE A 212 2.49 16.35 -18.13
N THR A 213 1.61 17.02 -18.88
CA THR A 213 1.41 18.46 -18.74
C THR A 213 0.81 18.79 -17.37
N SER A 214 0.92 20.04 -16.95
CA SER A 214 0.29 20.50 -15.71
C SER A 214 -1.24 20.33 -15.71
N ALA A 215 -1.87 20.42 -16.88
CA ALA A 215 -3.30 20.19 -17.07
C ALA A 215 -3.68 18.72 -16.79
N ILE A 216 -2.97 17.78 -17.41
CA ILE A 216 -3.18 16.34 -17.18
C ILE A 216 -2.95 16.00 -15.70
N HIS A 217 -1.92 16.58 -15.08
CA HIS A 217 -1.67 16.34 -13.67
C HIS A 217 -2.82 16.83 -12.76
N ARG A 218 -3.45 17.97 -13.08
CA ARG A 218 -4.61 18.47 -12.33
C ARG A 218 -5.81 17.55 -12.49
N GLU A 219 -6.09 17.11 -13.71
CA GLU A 219 -7.18 16.18 -14.01
C GLU A 219 -7.02 14.85 -13.26
N LEU A 220 -5.84 14.23 -13.34
CA LEU A 220 -5.53 13.00 -12.60
C LEU A 220 -5.72 13.15 -11.09
N ARG A 221 -5.31 14.30 -10.52
CA ARG A 221 -5.54 14.60 -9.09
C ARG A 221 -7.02 14.77 -8.77
N GLN A 222 -7.77 15.48 -9.61
CA GLN A 222 -9.22 15.65 -9.43
C GLN A 222 -9.92 14.30 -9.47
N THR A 223 -9.63 13.47 -10.46
CA THR A 223 -10.18 12.11 -10.58
C THR A 223 -9.85 11.26 -9.35
N ALA A 224 -8.59 11.23 -8.91
CA ALA A 224 -8.20 10.50 -7.70
C ALA A 224 -8.93 11.00 -6.45
N ASN A 225 -9.11 12.32 -6.32
CA ASN A 225 -9.86 12.91 -5.21
C ASN A 225 -11.34 12.54 -5.29
N THR A 226 -11.98 12.61 -6.46
CA THR A 226 -13.39 12.21 -6.64
C THR A 226 -13.59 10.74 -6.25
N ILE A 227 -12.69 9.86 -6.70
CA ILE A 227 -12.74 8.44 -6.33
C ILE A 227 -12.54 8.26 -4.81
N TRP A 228 -11.62 9.00 -4.20
CA TRP A 228 -11.43 9.00 -2.74
C TRP A 228 -12.70 9.40 -1.98
N HIS A 229 -13.35 10.49 -2.39
CA HIS A 229 -14.60 10.95 -1.78
C HIS A 229 -15.71 9.89 -1.92
N ASP A 230 -15.89 9.31 -3.10
CA ASP A 230 -16.89 8.24 -3.30
C ASP A 230 -16.57 6.97 -2.48
N ILE A 231 -15.30 6.58 -2.35
CA ILE A 231 -14.88 5.47 -1.46
C ILE A 231 -15.19 5.79 0.00
N ALA A 232 -14.98 7.04 0.40
CA ALA A 232 -15.27 7.53 1.73
C ALA A 232 -16.78 7.79 1.94
N GLY A 233 -17.62 7.65 0.91
CA GLY A 233 -19.06 7.89 1.00
C GLY A 233 -19.45 9.38 1.11
N LEU A 234 -18.63 10.26 0.55
CA LEU A 234 -18.79 11.72 0.51
C LEU A 234 -19.38 12.18 -0.81
#